data_AF-A0A935BHF4-F1
#
_entry.id   AF-A0A935BHF4-F1
#
_cell.length_a   1.000
_cell.length_b   1.000
_cell.length_c   1.000
_cell.angle_alpha   90.00
_cell.angle_beta   90.00
_cell.angle_gamma   90.00
#
_symmetry.space_group_name_H-M   'P 1'
#
loop_
_entity.id
_entity.type
_entity.pdbx_description
1 polymer ?
#
loop_
_entity_poly.entity_id
_entity_poly.type
_entity_poly.pdbx_seq_one_letter_code
_entity_poly.pdbx_strand_id
1 'polypeptide(L)'
;MARQLISILLICTSIGVHAEPSRTVMYLINQPMSMWQFGLYQLDNHLKDISFFQNDKLTKIKLSAHALYNPVINRILIHVMPPFDGSNKPNLVFEAESVAESKEYCKDMIRSVRFQLGNHKTLSEKTSWNSFMCGYFTDDNLKNAQEPSNICNELDSLVEIRAWIGIKGGETIHCNGALVSGSIYFSQ
;
A
#
# COMPACT_ATOMS: atom_id res chain seq x y z
N MET A 1 58.60 26.94 11.27
CA MET A 1 57.53 26.14 11.92
C MET A 1 56.26 26.29 11.08
N ALA A 2 55.96 25.31 10.23
CA ALA A 2 54.79 25.37 9.35
C ALA A 2 53.63 24.60 10.00
N ARG A 3 52.52 25.30 10.26
CA ARG A 3 51.26 24.73 10.74
C ARG A 3 50.63 23.91 9.61
N GLN A 4 50.56 22.59 9.77
CA GLN A 4 49.71 21.75 8.92
C GLN A 4 48.25 21.95 9.33
N LEU A 5 47.49 22.63 8.48
CA LEU A 5 46.03 22.63 8.51
C LEU A 5 45.55 21.28 7.98
N ILE A 6 45.11 20.41 8.89
CA ILE A 6 44.35 19.21 8.51
C ILE A 6 42.92 19.69 8.23
N SER A 7 42.62 19.91 6.95
CA SER A 7 41.25 20.07 6.48
C SER A 7 40.55 18.71 6.59
N ILE A 8 39.79 18.52 7.66
CA ILE A 8 38.84 17.41 7.78
C ILE A 8 37.70 17.71 6.81
N LEU A 9 37.81 17.18 5.59
CA LEU A 9 36.68 17.09 4.67
C LEU A 9 35.69 16.07 5.25
N LEU A 10 34.76 16.53 6.07
CA LEU A 10 33.55 15.79 6.43
C LEU A 10 32.65 15.76 5.20
N ILE A 11 32.91 14.80 4.31
CA ILE A 11 31.97 14.41 3.26
C ILE A 11 30.86 13.64 3.98
N CYS A 12 29.85 14.36 4.45
CA CYS A 12 28.56 13.77 4.80
C CYS A 12 27.91 13.29 3.50
N THR A 13 28.30 12.11 3.01
CA THR A 13 27.44 11.39 2.07
C THR A 13 26.19 11.02 2.83
N SER A 14 25.10 11.73 2.54
CA SER A 14 23.75 11.27 2.90
C SER A 14 23.51 9.98 2.14
N ILE A 15 23.96 8.85 2.69
CA ILE A 15 23.58 7.53 2.22
C ILE A 15 22.11 7.42 2.60
N GLY A 16 21.23 7.82 1.68
CA GLY A 16 19.84 7.42 1.74
C GLY A 16 19.84 5.91 1.81
N VAL A 17 19.48 5.35 2.96
CA VAL A 17 19.35 3.91 3.15
C VAL A 17 18.15 3.48 2.34
N HIS A 18 18.36 3.28 1.04
CA HIS A 18 17.39 2.66 0.16
C HIS A 18 17.39 1.17 0.49
N ALA A 19 16.21 0.61 0.80
CA ALA A 19 16.09 -0.83 0.90
C ALA A 19 16.42 -1.46 -0.45
N GLU A 20 17.33 -2.45 -0.47
CA GLU A 20 17.59 -3.21 -1.68
C GLU A 20 16.29 -3.93 -2.14
N PRO A 21 15.95 -3.90 -3.44
CA PRO A 21 14.81 -4.63 -3.96
C PRO A 21 14.94 -6.12 -3.64
N SER A 22 13.82 -6.79 -3.35
CA SER A 22 13.88 -8.24 -3.13
C SER A 22 14.20 -8.97 -4.43
N ARG A 23 14.66 -10.23 -4.33
CA ARG A 23 14.88 -11.09 -5.50
C ARG A 23 13.62 -11.21 -6.37
N THR A 24 12.44 -11.26 -5.75
CA THR A 24 11.14 -11.20 -6.43
C THR A 24 10.98 -9.92 -7.24
N VAL A 25 11.21 -8.75 -6.64
CA VAL A 25 11.08 -7.47 -7.35
C VAL A 25 12.06 -7.41 -8.53
N MET A 26 13.32 -7.78 -8.30
CA MET A 26 14.33 -7.83 -9.38
C MET A 26 13.94 -8.79 -10.51
N TYR A 27 13.44 -9.98 -10.18
CA TYR A 27 12.99 -10.96 -11.17
C TYR A 27 11.88 -10.39 -12.06
N LEU A 28 10.87 -9.75 -11.46
CA LEU A 28 9.72 -9.18 -12.17
C LEU A 28 10.09 -7.98 -13.05
N ILE A 29 11.06 -7.16 -12.62
CA ILE A 29 11.56 -6.02 -13.41
C ILE A 29 12.26 -6.50 -14.68
N ASN A 30 13.00 -7.61 -14.60
CA ASN A 30 13.88 -8.10 -15.68
C ASN A 30 13.19 -9.03 -16.71
N GLN A 31 11.88 -9.22 -16.65
CA GLN A 31 11.13 -10.01 -17.65
C GLN A 31 10.92 -9.23 -18.97
N PRO A 32 10.78 -9.93 -20.13
CA PRO A 32 10.71 -9.33 -21.48
C PRO A 32 9.51 -8.40 -21.73
N MET A 33 8.54 -8.40 -20.82
CA MET A 33 7.65 -7.29 -20.52
C MET A 33 7.75 -7.14 -19.01
N SER A 34 8.00 -5.95 -18.47
CA SER A 34 8.17 -5.79 -17.03
C SER A 34 6.89 -6.23 -16.31
N MET A 35 6.87 -7.47 -15.82
CA MET A 35 5.75 -8.08 -15.09
C MET A 35 5.43 -7.26 -13.84
N TRP A 36 6.44 -6.53 -13.35
CA TRP A 36 6.29 -5.52 -12.33
C TRP A 36 5.35 -4.38 -12.74
N GLN A 37 5.62 -3.73 -13.87
CA GLN A 37 4.79 -2.61 -14.36
C GLN A 37 3.40 -3.08 -14.76
N PHE A 38 3.31 -4.21 -15.45
CA PHE A 38 2.05 -4.82 -15.83
C PHE A 38 1.21 -5.19 -14.59
N GLY A 39 1.83 -5.79 -13.58
CA GLY A 39 1.11 -6.15 -12.35
C GLY A 39 0.66 -4.96 -11.53
N LEU A 40 1.44 -3.88 -11.46
CA LEU A 40 0.98 -2.63 -10.86
C LEU A 40 -0.21 -2.04 -11.61
N TYR A 41 -0.20 -2.08 -12.94
CA TYR A 41 -1.31 -1.62 -13.76
C TYR A 41 -2.59 -2.44 -13.54
N GLN A 42 -2.48 -3.78 -13.52
CA GLN A 42 -3.61 -4.67 -13.25
C GLN A 42 -4.18 -4.43 -11.85
N LEU A 43 -3.30 -4.28 -10.84
CA LEU A 43 -3.69 -3.97 -9.48
C LEU A 43 -4.43 -2.63 -9.40
N ASP A 44 -3.86 -1.56 -9.95
CA ASP A 44 -4.48 -0.23 -9.94
C ASP A 44 -5.85 -0.23 -10.63
N ASN A 45 -6.00 -0.96 -11.75
CA ASN A 45 -7.29 -1.14 -12.40
C ASN A 45 -8.32 -1.84 -11.51
N HIS A 46 -7.92 -2.87 -10.76
CA HIS A 46 -8.81 -3.56 -9.83
C HIS A 46 -9.26 -2.62 -8.69
N LEU A 47 -8.35 -1.78 -8.19
CA LEU A 47 -8.63 -0.87 -7.07
C LEU A 47 -9.66 0.23 -7.40
N LYS A 48 -9.95 0.51 -8.68
CA LYS A 48 -10.87 1.57 -9.12
C LYS A 48 -12.32 1.39 -8.68
N ASP A 49 -12.73 0.16 -8.33
CA ASP A 49 -14.11 -0.16 -7.94
C ASP A 49 -14.28 -0.41 -6.43
N ILE A 50 -13.25 -0.11 -5.65
CA ILE A 50 -13.32 -0.24 -4.20
C ILE A 50 -14.33 0.74 -3.62
N SER A 51 -15.11 0.20 -2.71
CA SER A 51 -16.15 0.92 -1.98
C SER A 51 -16.32 0.29 -0.62
N PHE A 52 -16.80 1.08 0.33
CA PHE A 52 -17.11 0.59 1.66
C PHE A 52 -18.41 1.19 2.18
N PHE A 53 -18.96 0.56 3.22
CA PHE A 53 -20.14 1.03 3.91
C PHE A 53 -19.71 1.80 5.15
N GLN A 54 -20.17 3.03 5.28
CA GLN A 54 -19.98 3.82 6.50
C GLN A 54 -20.97 3.31 7.56
N ASN A 55 -20.48 2.99 8.76
CA ASN A 55 -21.24 2.52 9.94
C ASN A 55 -22.74 2.85 9.90
N ASP A 56 -23.58 1.81 9.93
CA ASP A 56 -25.05 1.83 9.97
C ASP A 56 -25.79 2.58 8.84
N LYS A 57 -25.08 3.17 7.88
CA LYS A 57 -25.67 3.80 6.71
C LYS A 57 -25.56 2.86 5.52
N LEU A 58 -26.68 2.58 4.85
CA LEU A 58 -26.74 1.88 3.55
C LEU A 58 -26.06 2.66 2.40
N THR A 59 -25.34 3.73 2.72
CA THR A 59 -24.63 4.57 1.75
C THR A 59 -23.28 3.94 1.43
N LYS A 60 -23.19 3.38 0.23
CA LYS A 60 -21.95 2.86 -0.34
C LYS A 60 -21.08 4.03 -0.80
N ILE A 61 -19.91 4.19 -0.19
CA ILE A 61 -18.98 5.26 -0.52
C ILE A 61 -17.90 4.69 -1.43
N LYS A 62 -17.75 5.28 -2.62
CA LYS A 62 -16.68 4.92 -3.55
C LYS A 62 -15.36 5.54 -3.07
N LEU A 63 -14.35 4.72 -2.90
CA LEU A 63 -13.00 5.16 -2.52
C LEU A 63 -12.18 5.43 -3.78
N SER A 64 -11.26 6.38 -3.70
CA SER A 64 -10.17 6.49 -4.66
C SER A 64 -9.01 5.67 -4.10
N ALA A 65 -8.62 4.60 -4.79
CA ALA A 65 -7.52 3.75 -4.39
C ALA A 65 -6.53 3.58 -5.54
N HIS A 66 -5.24 3.75 -5.24
CA HIS A 66 -4.16 3.69 -6.23
C HIS A 66 -2.97 2.88 -5.73
N ALA A 67 -2.37 2.09 -6.61
CA ALA A 67 -1.19 1.31 -6.30
C ALA A 67 0.09 1.92 -6.90
N LEU A 68 1.15 1.98 -6.11
CA LEU A 68 2.47 2.42 -6.56
C LEU A 68 3.58 1.66 -5.83
N TYR A 69 4.75 1.54 -6.45
CA TYR A 69 5.93 0.98 -5.76
C TYR A 69 6.77 2.09 -5.13
N ASN A 70 7.10 1.93 -3.85
CA ASN A 70 8.04 2.78 -3.15
C ASN A 70 9.40 2.07 -3.01
N PRO A 71 10.42 2.51 -3.77
CA PRO A 71 11.75 1.88 -3.75
C PRO A 71 12.55 2.19 -2.48
N VAL A 72 12.19 3.23 -1.71
CA VAL A 72 12.91 3.58 -0.47
C VAL A 72 12.68 2.52 0.60
N ILE A 73 11.42 2.09 0.75
CA ILE A 73 11.00 1.11 1.76
C ILE A 73 10.77 -0.28 1.17
N ASN A 74 10.97 -0.46 -0.13
CA ASN A 74 10.72 -1.70 -0.87
C ASN A 74 9.31 -2.26 -0.58
N ARG A 75 8.28 -1.45 -0.85
CA ARG A 75 6.86 -1.80 -0.65
C ARG A 75 6.00 -1.41 -1.84
N ILE A 76 4.98 -2.20 -2.12
CA ILE A 76 3.83 -1.77 -2.93
C ILE A 76 2.90 -1.02 -1.98
N LEU A 77 2.71 0.27 -2.24
CA LEU A 77 1.81 1.13 -1.48
C LEU A 77 0.46 1.20 -2.18
N ILE A 78 -0.60 0.90 -1.44
CA ILE A 78 -1.97 1.16 -1.84
C ILE A 78 -2.45 2.39 -1.08
N HIS A 79 -2.55 3.52 -1.76
CA HIS A 79 -3.09 4.75 -1.19
C HIS A 79 -4.59 4.80 -1.36
N VAL A 80 -5.31 4.96 -0.26
CA VAL A 80 -6.76 4.98 -0.21
C VAL A 80 -7.21 6.34 0.29
N MET A 81 -7.99 7.02 -0.52
CA MET A 81 -8.48 8.36 -0.24
C MET A 81 -10.01 8.37 -0.30
N PRO A 82 -10.65 9.25 0.48
CA PRO A 82 -12.04 9.61 0.22
C PRO A 82 -12.21 10.18 -1.20
N PRO A 83 -13.42 10.08 -1.77
CA PRO A 83 -13.67 10.65 -3.08
C PRO A 83 -13.38 12.16 -3.07
N PHE A 84 -12.71 12.65 -4.11
CA PHE A 84 -12.53 14.07 -4.31
C PHE A 84 -13.85 14.70 -4.75
N ASP A 85 -14.17 15.89 -4.25
CA ASP A 85 -15.36 16.64 -4.63
C ASP A 85 -15.21 17.35 -6.00
N GLY A 86 -14.55 16.72 -6.99
CA GLY A 86 -14.30 17.33 -8.31
C GLY A 86 -13.42 18.59 -8.30
N SER A 87 -13.12 19.16 -7.14
CA SER A 87 -12.24 20.34 -6.95
C SER A 87 -10.81 19.95 -6.54
N ASN A 88 -10.46 18.66 -6.66
CA ASN A 88 -9.25 18.05 -6.10
C ASN A 88 -9.09 18.28 -4.57
N LYS A 89 -10.18 18.60 -3.88
CA LYS A 89 -10.22 18.62 -2.41
C LYS A 89 -10.87 17.34 -1.89
N PRO A 90 -10.41 16.81 -0.74
CA PRO A 90 -11.12 15.74 -0.05
C PRO A 90 -12.57 16.20 0.16
N ASN A 91 -13.53 15.37 -0.22
CA ASN A 91 -14.94 15.73 -0.06
C ASN A 91 -15.25 15.94 1.43
N LEU A 92 -15.60 17.19 1.79
CA LEU A 92 -15.90 17.62 3.17
C LEU A 92 -17.06 16.83 3.80
N VAL A 93 -17.88 16.15 2.99
CA VAL A 93 -18.93 15.24 3.45
C VAL A 93 -18.36 14.00 4.18
N PHE A 94 -17.07 13.72 3.98
CA PHE A 94 -16.37 12.56 4.54
C PHE A 94 -15.36 12.94 5.63
N GLU A 95 -15.65 13.99 6.40
CA GLU A 95 -14.90 14.30 7.61
C GLU A 95 -15.51 13.60 8.82
N ALA A 96 -14.67 13.01 9.66
CA ALA A 96 -15.08 12.49 10.95
C ALA A 96 -15.33 13.63 11.95
N GLU A 97 -16.23 13.43 12.89
CA GLU A 97 -16.53 14.39 13.96
C GLU A 97 -15.53 14.29 15.12
N SER A 98 -14.80 13.17 15.21
CA SER A 98 -13.82 12.93 16.27
C SER A 98 -12.65 12.04 15.82
N VAL A 99 -11.57 12.06 16.59
CA VAL A 99 -10.43 11.13 16.42
C VAL A 99 -10.88 9.66 16.50
N ALA A 100 -11.82 9.34 17.40
CA ALA A 100 -12.30 7.97 17.56
C ALA A 100 -13.04 7.48 16.31
N GLU A 101 -13.94 8.30 15.78
CA GLU A 101 -14.68 8.00 14.55
C GLU A 101 -13.75 7.93 13.33
N SER A 102 -12.78 8.84 13.23
CA SER A 102 -11.76 8.84 12.17
C SER A 102 -10.96 7.54 12.15
N LYS A 103 -10.56 7.03 13.34
CA LYS A 103 -9.88 5.73 13.46
C LYS A 103 -10.77 4.58 13.00
N GLU A 104 -12.07 4.58 13.29
CA GLU A 104 -12.98 3.54 12.80
C GLU A 104 -13.13 3.58 11.27
N TYR A 105 -13.34 4.75 10.67
CA TYR A 105 -13.37 4.88 9.20
C TYR A 105 -12.08 4.40 8.54
N CYS A 106 -10.92 4.73 9.14
CA CYS A 106 -9.64 4.29 8.62
C CYS A 106 -9.49 2.75 8.70
N LYS A 107 -9.97 2.12 9.77
CA LYS A 107 -10.02 0.64 9.87
C LYS A 107 -10.90 0.05 8.79
N ASP A 108 -12.08 0.63 8.56
CA ASP A 108 -13.04 0.11 7.58
C ASP A 108 -12.52 0.25 6.15
N MET A 109 -11.87 1.37 5.81
CA MET A 109 -11.19 1.53 4.53
C MET A 109 -10.13 0.44 4.29
N ILE A 110 -9.24 0.22 5.27
CA ILE A 110 -8.20 -0.83 5.16
C ILE A 110 -8.85 -2.22 5.03
N ARG A 111 -9.89 -2.51 5.82
CA ARG A 111 -10.62 -3.79 5.74
C ARG A 111 -11.25 -3.99 4.38
N SER A 112 -11.87 -2.96 3.80
CA SER A 112 -12.48 -3.04 2.48
C SER A 112 -11.45 -3.29 1.38
N VAL A 113 -10.27 -2.66 1.44
CA VAL A 113 -9.20 -2.98 0.50
C VAL A 113 -8.73 -4.43 0.66
N ARG A 114 -8.46 -4.89 1.89
CA ARG A 114 -8.07 -6.29 2.15
C ARG A 114 -9.12 -7.25 1.61
N PHE A 115 -10.40 -6.98 1.87
CA PHE A 115 -11.51 -7.81 1.40
C PHE A 115 -11.59 -7.87 -0.13
N GLN A 116 -11.45 -6.73 -0.82
CA GLN A 116 -11.50 -6.65 -2.29
C GLN A 116 -10.33 -7.39 -2.94
N LEU A 117 -9.16 -7.36 -2.32
CA LEU A 117 -8.00 -8.13 -2.77
C LEU A 117 -8.09 -9.63 -2.40
N GLY A 118 -9.22 -10.10 -1.88
CA GLY A 118 -9.44 -11.51 -1.54
C GLY A 118 -8.95 -11.93 -0.17
N ASN A 119 -8.35 -11.02 0.62
CA ASN A 119 -7.97 -11.30 2.01
C ASN A 119 -9.20 -11.23 2.93
N HIS A 120 -10.07 -12.23 2.81
CA HIS A 120 -11.33 -12.37 3.52
C HIS A 120 -11.19 -12.85 4.96
N LYS A 121 -10.05 -12.64 5.64
CA LYS A 121 -9.88 -13.06 7.04
C LYS A 121 -10.89 -12.35 7.94
N THR A 122 -12.07 -12.93 8.05
CA THR A 122 -12.85 -13.04 9.27
C THR A 122 -11.94 -13.63 10.34
N LEU A 123 -12.11 -13.15 11.56
CA LEU A 123 -11.26 -13.29 12.74
C LEU A 123 -10.85 -14.72 13.19
N SER A 124 -10.98 -15.79 12.39
CA SER A 124 -10.66 -17.15 12.87
C SER A 124 -10.25 -18.21 11.84
N GLU A 125 -10.26 -17.98 10.53
CA GLU A 125 -10.05 -19.10 9.59
C GLU A 125 -8.77 -18.96 8.75
N LYS A 126 -7.85 -19.90 9.00
CA LYS A 126 -6.71 -20.21 8.13
C LYS A 126 -7.23 -20.91 6.87
N THR A 127 -7.71 -20.16 5.90
CA THR A 127 -7.86 -20.67 4.54
C THR A 127 -6.52 -20.64 3.80
N SER A 128 -6.33 -21.65 2.96
CA SER A 128 -5.13 -22.01 2.22
C SER A 128 -4.51 -20.84 1.43
N TRP A 129 -3.18 -20.85 1.38
CA TRP A 129 -2.24 -19.88 0.79
C TRP A 129 -2.36 -19.69 -0.73
N ASN A 130 -3.53 -19.34 -1.25
CA ASN A 130 -3.59 -18.71 -2.56
C ASN A 130 -3.20 -17.25 -2.36
N SER A 131 -1.97 -16.90 -2.74
CA SER A 131 -1.50 -15.52 -2.66
C SER A 131 -2.42 -14.58 -3.43
N PHE A 132 -2.83 -13.52 -2.75
CA PHE A 132 -3.75 -12.52 -3.28
C PHE A 132 -3.11 -11.73 -4.43
N MET A 133 -1.81 -11.44 -4.31
CA MET A 133 -1.11 -10.58 -5.24
C MET A 133 -0.61 -11.32 -6.47
N CYS A 134 -0.46 -12.65 -6.41
CA CYS A 134 0.18 -13.40 -7.48
C CYS A 134 -0.56 -13.28 -8.82
N GLY A 135 -1.90 -13.25 -8.79
CA GLY A 135 -2.72 -13.11 -10.01
C GLY A 135 -2.53 -11.80 -10.77
N TYR A 136 -1.95 -10.77 -10.14
CA TYR A 136 -1.63 -9.51 -10.82
C TYR A 136 -0.23 -9.52 -11.43
N PHE A 137 0.74 -10.18 -10.79
CA PHE A 137 2.16 -10.05 -11.13
C PHE A 137 2.74 -11.27 -11.86
N THR A 138 1.97 -12.34 -12.02
CA THR A 138 2.41 -13.56 -12.69
C THR A 138 1.46 -13.91 -13.83
N ASP A 139 2.03 -14.43 -14.93
CA ASP A 139 1.31 -14.96 -16.07
C ASP A 139 1.87 -16.36 -16.33
N ASP A 140 1.00 -17.36 -16.37
CA ASP A 140 1.38 -18.76 -16.57
C ASP A 140 2.17 -18.98 -17.87
N ASN A 141 1.96 -18.15 -18.89
CA ASN A 141 2.66 -18.22 -20.17
C ASN A 141 4.05 -17.57 -20.15
N LEU A 142 4.37 -16.80 -19.10
CA LEU A 142 5.64 -16.09 -18.94
C LEU A 142 6.49 -16.65 -17.79
N LYS A 143 6.09 -17.78 -17.19
CA LYS A 143 6.85 -18.45 -16.13
C LYS A 143 8.17 -19.00 -16.67
N ASN A 144 9.27 -18.52 -16.10
CA ASN A 144 10.63 -18.93 -16.43
C ASN A 144 11.16 -19.89 -15.36
N ALA A 145 12.08 -20.80 -15.72
CA ALA A 145 12.69 -21.75 -14.80
C ALA A 145 13.47 -21.09 -13.63
N GLN A 146 13.75 -19.80 -13.71
CA GLN A 146 14.42 -18.99 -12.67
C GLN A 146 13.44 -18.26 -11.73
N GLU A 147 12.14 -18.50 -11.84
CA GLU A 147 11.13 -17.91 -10.96
C GLU A 147 11.42 -18.25 -9.49
N PRO A 148 11.47 -17.25 -8.58
CA PRO A 148 11.57 -17.50 -7.15
C PRO A 148 10.41 -18.37 -6.66
N SER A 149 10.71 -19.47 -5.96
CA SER A 149 9.72 -20.45 -5.51
C SER A 149 8.62 -19.88 -4.61
N ASN A 150 8.86 -18.71 -3.99
CA ASN A 150 7.96 -18.04 -3.07
C ASN A 150 7.46 -16.67 -3.57
N ILE A 151 7.57 -16.39 -4.87
CA ILE A 151 7.26 -15.07 -5.44
C ILE A 151 5.89 -14.54 -5.01
N CYS A 152 4.89 -15.40 -5.04
CA CYS A 152 3.52 -15.12 -4.62
C CYS A 152 3.45 -14.65 -3.13
N ASN A 153 4.04 -15.43 -2.21
CA ASN A 153 4.04 -15.08 -0.79
C ASN A 153 4.84 -13.81 -0.49
N GLU A 154 5.94 -13.60 -1.22
CA GLU A 154 6.74 -12.39 -1.11
C GLU A 154 5.93 -11.17 -1.55
N LEU A 155 5.20 -11.25 -2.67
CA LEU A 155 4.34 -10.16 -3.16
C LEU A 155 3.27 -9.76 -2.13
N ASP A 156 2.59 -10.72 -1.52
CA ASP A 156 1.60 -10.45 -0.47
C ASP A 156 2.22 -9.72 0.72
N SER A 157 3.47 -10.08 1.08
CA SER A 157 4.19 -9.44 2.17
C SER A 157 4.64 -8.02 1.83
N LEU A 158 4.85 -7.69 0.55
CA LEU A 158 5.34 -6.39 0.09
C LEU A 158 4.25 -5.30 0.09
N VAL A 159 2.97 -5.66 0.20
CA VAL A 159 1.86 -4.70 0.11
C VAL A 159 1.56 -4.05 1.45
N GLU A 160 1.55 -2.72 1.46
CA GLU A 160 1.11 -1.87 2.56
C GLU A 160 -0.03 -0.96 2.10
N ILE A 161 -1.13 -0.97 2.83
CA ILE A 161 -2.29 -0.11 2.57
C ILE A 161 -2.16 1.11 3.47
N ARG A 162 -2.32 2.31 2.90
CA ARG A 162 -2.30 3.59 3.59
C ARG A 162 -3.60 4.34 3.31
N ALA A 163 -4.25 4.82 4.36
CA ALA A 163 -5.45 5.62 4.26
C ALA A 163 -5.32 6.86 5.15
N TRP A 164 -6.11 7.88 4.86
CA TRP A 164 -6.22 9.05 5.74
C TRP A 164 -7.64 9.61 5.75
N ILE A 165 -8.03 10.13 6.90
CA ILE A 165 -9.35 10.67 7.19
C ILE A 165 -9.20 12.02 7.85
N GLY A 166 -9.82 13.04 7.27
CA GLY A 166 -9.93 14.35 7.89
C GLY A 166 -10.89 14.34 9.07
N ILE A 167 -10.61 15.17 10.07
CA ILE A 167 -11.49 15.46 11.20
C ILE A 167 -12.00 16.88 11.03
N LYS A 168 -13.29 17.09 11.28
CA LYS A 168 -13.89 18.43 11.32
C LYS A 168 -13.06 19.32 12.25
N GLY A 169 -12.49 20.39 11.70
CA GLY A 169 -11.55 21.26 12.42
C GLY A 169 -10.10 21.18 11.92
N GLY A 170 -9.79 20.32 10.95
CA GLY A 170 -8.57 20.38 10.14
C GLY A 170 -7.47 19.37 10.50
N GLU A 171 -7.64 18.58 11.56
CA GLU A 171 -6.73 17.45 11.85
C GLU A 171 -6.93 16.31 10.84
N THR A 172 -5.89 15.51 10.59
CA THR A 172 -5.97 14.32 9.74
C THR A 172 -5.39 13.13 10.48
N ILE A 173 -6.09 12.00 10.44
CA ILE A 173 -5.56 10.73 10.91
C ILE A 173 -5.05 9.97 9.71
N HIS A 174 -3.79 9.53 9.79
CA HIS A 174 -3.22 8.56 8.87
C HIS A 174 -3.30 7.18 9.50
N CYS A 175 -3.63 6.17 8.70
CA CYS A 175 -3.46 4.79 9.11
C CYS A 175 -2.76 3.96 8.05
N ASN A 176 -2.00 2.96 8.49
CA ASN A 176 -1.33 2.02 7.63
C ASN A 176 -1.43 0.59 8.16
N GLY A 177 -1.50 -0.37 7.24
CA GLY A 177 -1.55 -1.79 7.57
C GLY A 177 -1.08 -2.64 6.40
N ALA A 178 -0.26 -3.65 6.68
CA ALA A 178 0.13 -4.62 5.67
C ALA A 178 -1.08 -5.40 5.15
N LEU A 179 -1.04 -5.89 3.91
CA LEU A 179 -2.14 -6.64 3.31
C LEU A 179 -2.51 -7.85 4.17
N VAL A 180 -1.53 -8.65 4.59
CA VAL A 180 -1.72 -9.93 5.30
C VAL A 180 -1.73 -9.84 6.83
N SER A 181 -1.44 -8.66 7.41
CA SER A 181 -1.42 -8.46 8.86
C SER A 181 -2.79 -8.04 9.38
N GLY A 182 -3.14 -8.44 10.60
CA GLY A 182 -4.34 -7.93 11.30
C GLY A 182 -4.14 -6.52 11.88
N SER A 183 -2.88 -6.13 12.10
CA SER A 183 -2.55 -4.85 12.75
C SER A 183 -2.79 -3.66 11.83
N ILE A 184 -3.22 -2.55 12.44
CA ILE A 184 -3.36 -1.23 11.81
C ILE A 184 -2.71 -0.22 12.75
N TYR A 185 -1.81 0.57 12.21
CA TYR A 185 -1.11 1.64 12.91
C TYR A 185 -1.77 2.98 12.59
N PHE A 186 -1.75 3.91 13.54
CA PHE A 186 -2.35 5.23 13.42
C PHE A 186 -1.31 6.30 13.75
N SER A 187 -1.32 7.38 12.99
CA SER A 187 -0.57 8.61 13.28
C SER A 187 -1.42 9.84 13.01
N GLN A 188 -1.07 10.94 13.68
CA GLN A 188 -1.62 12.28 13.48
C GLN A 188 -0.56 13.15 12.82
#